data_AF-A0A3D3J564-F1
#
_entry.id   AF-A0A3D3J564-F1
#
_cell.length_a   1.000
_cell.length_b   1.000
_cell.length_c   1.000
_cell.angle_alpha   90.00
_cell.angle_beta   90.00
_cell.angle_gamma   90.00
#
_symmetry.space_group_name_H-M   'P 1'
#
loop_
_entity.id
_entity.type
_entity.pdbx_description
1 polymer ?
#
loop_
_entity_poly.entity_id
_entity_poly.type
_entity_poly.pdbx_seq_one_letter_code
_entity_poly.pdbx_strand_id
1 'polypeptide(L)'
;MCLGGEPVAFEPRIVAFLCTWCSYTGADTAGIARLKSPANLRAIRVPCSGRVSPELVMRAFDQGADGVLVLGCHIGECHYDTGNHRTAKRLPLLRELMGFVGLEPDRLHLDWVSASEGERYSRIATEFVDRVRTLGPVHWRLPKEQQVEINRQLMANRTDTPFELNDCASKTDAIRTKARELLSSGQVDCVIGYEVGPRGKTRPAFIYDAEDVDRLVWNPDCVYNLTTYLDVKLRPPKLKELKPVAIVVKPCDSRALNVQLAESQFSREHVHVIGVTCEGVRNQKGNLRGRCEQCGHPNPVIYDTLVGAPVKSHPVPENPALLEIETLSPPERMEYWLSQFDRCIRCYACRQGCPVCTCPTCLYERDDSLWVGLGVGMNEKRTFHLGRAYHIAGRCVGCNECERVCPMDIPISLLNMKLAQEIEKSFGHVAGLEPVLSPVVTVLSGEYKEG
;
A
#
# COMPACT_ATOMS: atom_id res chain seq x y z
N MET A 1 -18.23 47.92 28.03
CA MET A 1 -16.82 47.67 27.68
C MET A 1 -16.58 46.18 27.72
N CYS A 2 -16.63 45.52 26.56
CA CYS A 2 -16.21 44.13 26.44
C CYS A 2 -14.69 44.12 26.42
N LEU A 3 -14.06 43.49 27.42
CA LEU A 3 -12.62 43.33 27.47
C LEU A 3 -12.19 42.46 26.28
N GLY A 4 -11.45 43.06 25.35
CA GLY A 4 -10.74 42.32 24.31
C GLY A 4 -9.68 41.45 24.97
N GLY A 5 -9.94 40.15 25.04
CA GLY A 5 -8.90 39.18 25.37
C GLY A 5 -7.89 39.15 24.23
N GLU A 6 -6.61 39.34 24.54
CA GLU A 6 -5.53 39.07 23.59
C GLU A 6 -5.67 37.64 23.03
N PRO A 7 -5.43 37.42 21.72
CA PRO A 7 -5.48 36.08 21.15
C PRO A 7 -4.46 35.19 21.89
N VAL A 8 -4.95 34.12 22.53
CA VAL A 8 -4.10 33.14 23.22
C VAL A 8 -3.12 32.57 22.20
N ALA A 9 -1.82 32.75 22.45
CA ALA A 9 -0.77 32.22 21.60
C ALA A 9 -0.94 30.70 21.43
N PHE A 10 -0.85 30.21 20.19
CA PHE A 10 -0.99 28.80 19.87
C PHE A 10 0.05 27.96 20.63
N GLU A 11 -0.43 26.96 21.39
CA GLU A 11 0.42 25.99 22.06
C GLU A 11 0.10 24.59 21.51
N PRO A 12 1.06 23.90 20.87
CA PRO A 12 0.79 22.67 20.16
C PRO A 12 0.49 21.51 21.12
N ARG A 13 -0.37 20.59 20.71
CA ARG A 13 -0.65 19.35 21.43
C ARG A 13 0.29 18.25 20.95
N ILE A 14 1.26 17.87 21.77
CA ILE A 14 2.24 16.85 21.41
C ILE A 14 1.94 15.53 22.11
N VAL A 15 1.90 14.44 21.34
CA VAL A 15 1.86 13.06 21.85
C VAL A 15 3.23 12.43 21.65
N ALA A 16 3.85 11.95 22.73
CA ALA A 16 5.16 11.31 22.67
C ALA A 16 5.06 9.82 23.06
N PHE A 17 5.39 8.91 22.16
CA PHE A 17 5.50 7.47 22.47
C PHE A 17 6.93 7.16 22.92
N LEU A 18 7.08 6.74 24.18
CA LEU A 18 8.39 6.49 24.78
C LEU A 18 8.58 5.01 25.10
N CYS A 19 9.66 4.43 24.59
CA CYS A 19 10.09 3.08 24.97
C CYS A 19 10.35 3.00 26.48
N THR A 20 9.76 2.00 27.12
CA THR A 20 9.83 1.77 28.58
C THR A 20 11.27 1.68 29.09
N TRP A 21 12.14 1.00 28.36
CA TRP A 21 13.46 0.62 28.87
C TRP A 21 14.48 1.76 28.80
N CYS A 22 14.44 2.54 27.72
CA CYS A 22 15.42 3.59 27.46
C CYS A 22 14.79 4.97 27.57
N SER A 23 13.99 5.37 26.59
CA SER A 23 13.55 6.77 26.45
C SER A 23 12.61 7.25 27.55
N TYR A 24 11.78 6.38 28.12
CA TYR A 24 10.95 6.72 29.28
C TYR A 24 11.84 6.95 30.52
N THR A 25 12.82 6.08 30.75
CA THR A 25 13.83 6.26 31.80
C THR A 25 14.70 7.51 31.55
N GLY A 26 15.02 7.83 30.30
CA GLY A 26 15.69 9.07 29.93
C GLY A 26 14.87 10.30 30.31
N ALA A 27 13.56 10.26 30.12
CA ALA A 27 12.64 11.30 30.61
C ALA A 27 12.62 11.39 32.15
N ASP A 28 12.62 10.25 32.86
CA ASP A 28 12.74 10.22 34.33
C ASP A 28 14.07 10.83 34.80
N THR A 29 15.18 10.49 34.14
CA THR A 29 16.52 11.07 34.39
C THR A 29 16.51 12.59 34.19
N ALA A 30 15.86 13.09 33.14
CA ALA A 30 15.69 14.53 32.92
C ALA A 30 14.93 15.20 34.08
N GLY A 31 13.87 14.55 34.59
CA GLY A 31 13.11 15.01 35.75
C GLY A 31 13.94 15.04 37.04
N ILE A 32 14.71 13.99 37.33
CA ILE A 32 15.61 13.91 38.50
C ILE A 32 16.66 15.02 38.44
N ALA A 33 17.24 15.24 37.27
CA ALA A 33 18.21 16.30 37.00
C ALA A 33 17.58 17.71 36.94
N ARG A 34 16.25 17.83 37.11
CA ARG A 34 15.49 19.09 37.05
C ARG A 34 15.68 19.86 35.74
N LEU A 35 15.85 19.15 34.64
CA LEU A 35 15.94 19.72 33.30
C LEU A 35 14.56 20.20 32.85
N LYS A 36 14.52 21.37 32.18
CA LYS A 36 13.26 21.93 31.68
C LYS A 36 12.80 21.20 30.43
N SER A 37 11.62 20.58 30.49
CA SER A 37 10.93 20.00 29.34
C SER A 37 9.61 20.74 29.06
N PRO A 38 9.12 20.76 27.81
CA PRO A 38 7.86 21.41 27.48
C PRO A 38 6.65 20.77 28.19
N ALA A 39 5.77 21.60 28.76
CA ALA A 39 4.62 21.15 29.55
C ALA A 39 3.44 20.63 28.71
N ASN A 40 3.41 20.94 27.42
CA ASN A 40 2.39 20.57 26.45
C ASN A 40 2.67 19.23 25.73
N LEU A 41 3.73 18.52 26.13
CA LEU A 41 4.06 17.18 25.66
C LEU A 41 3.49 16.12 26.62
N ARG A 42 2.71 15.18 26.07
CA ARG A 42 2.11 14.07 26.82
C ARG A 42 2.75 12.75 26.42
N ALA A 43 3.50 12.16 27.35
CA ALA A 43 4.15 10.89 27.15
C ALA A 43 3.17 9.71 27.30
N ILE A 44 3.20 8.79 26.35
CA ILE A 44 2.57 7.47 26.39
C ILE A 44 3.69 6.44 26.46
N ARG A 45 3.74 5.71 27.58
CA ARG A 45 4.70 4.63 27.76
C ARG A 45 4.30 3.43 26.89
N VAL A 46 5.26 2.92 26.12
CA VAL A 46 5.12 1.66 25.36
C VAL A 46 6.24 0.70 25.75
N PRO A 47 6.06 -0.63 25.67
CA PRO A 47 7.14 -1.57 25.98
C PRO A 47 8.38 -1.33 25.11
N CYS A 48 8.18 -1.08 23.81
CA CYS A 48 9.22 -0.86 22.83
C CYS A 48 8.75 0.16 21.78
N SER A 49 9.65 0.91 21.16
CA SER A 49 9.32 1.72 19.98
C SER A 49 8.72 0.87 18.85
N GLY A 50 9.11 -0.40 18.73
CA GLY A 50 8.53 -1.38 17.81
C GLY A 50 7.04 -1.64 18.02
N ARG A 51 6.46 -1.24 19.15
CA ARG A 51 5.01 -1.28 19.40
C ARG A 51 4.26 -0.15 18.70
N VAL A 52 4.93 0.96 18.38
CA VAL A 52 4.32 2.13 17.75
C VAL A 52 4.05 1.79 16.28
N SER A 53 2.81 1.46 15.99
CA SER A 53 2.37 1.17 14.63
C SER A 53 1.93 2.46 13.92
N PRO A 54 1.92 2.49 12.58
CA PRO A 54 1.41 3.62 11.82
C PRO A 54 0.00 4.06 12.22
N GLU A 55 -0.87 3.12 12.58
CA GLU A 55 -2.23 3.40 13.02
C GLU A 55 -2.28 4.16 14.34
N LEU A 56 -1.33 3.92 15.25
CA LEU A 56 -1.22 4.70 16.49
C LEU A 56 -0.84 6.15 16.22
N VAL A 57 0.08 6.37 15.26
CA VAL A 57 0.48 7.70 14.83
C VAL A 57 -0.69 8.43 14.15
N MET A 58 -1.33 7.80 13.17
CA MET A 58 -2.50 8.37 12.49
C MET A 58 -3.64 8.67 13.47
N ARG A 59 -3.89 7.78 14.43
CA ARG A 59 -4.89 8.00 15.48
C ARG A 59 -4.56 9.20 16.37
N ALA A 60 -3.27 9.42 16.70
CA ALA A 60 -2.89 10.60 17.49
C ALA A 60 -3.28 11.90 16.77
N PHE A 61 -3.00 12.00 15.47
CA PHE A 61 -3.45 13.14 14.65
C PHE A 61 -4.98 13.20 14.52
N ASP A 62 -5.66 12.07 14.31
CA ASP A 62 -7.12 12.01 14.26
C ASP A 62 -7.76 12.49 15.57
N GLN A 63 -7.08 12.33 16.71
CA GLN A 63 -7.50 12.82 18.04
C GLN A 63 -7.08 14.27 18.31
N GLY A 64 -6.38 14.92 17.37
CA GLY A 64 -6.03 16.34 17.43
C GLY A 64 -4.66 16.63 18.03
N ALA A 65 -3.69 15.72 17.90
CA ALA A 65 -2.28 16.04 18.10
C ALA A 65 -1.78 16.92 16.96
N ASP A 66 -1.00 17.96 17.27
CA ASP A 66 -0.32 18.81 16.29
C ASP A 66 1.04 18.25 15.88
N GLY A 67 1.60 17.35 16.70
CA GLY A 67 2.82 16.61 16.43
C GLY A 67 2.91 15.31 17.24
N VAL A 68 3.58 14.32 16.65
CA VAL A 68 3.82 13.00 17.24
C VAL A 68 5.32 12.75 17.32
N LEU A 69 5.80 12.52 18.54
CA LEU A 69 7.19 12.16 18.82
C LEU A 69 7.27 10.67 19.15
N VAL A 70 8.25 9.96 18.62
CA VAL A 70 8.52 8.56 18.96
C VAL A 70 9.98 8.44 19.38
N LEU A 71 10.22 8.00 20.62
CA LEU A 71 11.57 7.78 21.13
C LEU A 71 11.80 6.31 21.49
N GLY A 72 12.89 5.76 20.96
CA GLY A 72 13.32 4.39 21.22
C GLY A 72 14.72 4.29 21.85
N CYS A 73 15.14 3.07 22.15
CA CYS A 73 16.55 2.77 22.45
C CYS A 73 17.41 3.00 21.19
N HIS A 74 18.69 3.29 21.37
CA HIS A 74 19.66 3.32 20.25
C HIS A 74 19.66 2.01 19.46
N ILE A 75 19.92 2.12 18.16
CA ILE A 75 20.00 0.96 17.26
C ILE A 75 21.10 0.03 17.76
N GLY A 76 20.78 -1.27 17.94
CA GLY A 76 21.66 -2.25 18.58
C GLY A 76 21.48 -2.40 20.10
N GLU A 77 20.79 -1.48 20.78
CA GLU A 77 20.58 -1.50 22.24
C GLU A 77 19.12 -1.79 22.63
N CYS A 78 18.33 -2.32 21.71
CA CYS A 78 16.93 -2.62 21.99
C CYS A 78 16.82 -3.73 23.03
N HIS A 79 16.02 -3.50 24.08
CA HIS A 79 15.72 -4.55 25.06
C HIS A 79 15.06 -5.80 24.45
N TYR A 80 14.38 -5.64 23.32
CA TYR A 80 13.75 -6.73 22.56
C TYR A 80 14.49 -7.00 21.24
N ASP A 81 15.80 -6.83 21.25
CA ASP A 81 16.77 -7.05 20.15
C ASP A 81 16.56 -6.17 18.91
N THR A 82 15.42 -6.32 18.23
CA THR A 82 15.19 -5.74 16.89
C THR A 82 13.93 -4.88 16.77
N GLY A 83 13.20 -4.66 17.88
CA GLY A 83 11.98 -3.84 17.86
C GLY A 83 12.17 -2.41 17.31
N ASN A 84 13.25 -1.73 17.70
CA ASN A 84 13.58 -0.40 17.18
C ASN A 84 14.05 -0.43 15.71
N HIS A 85 14.72 -1.49 15.26
CA HIS A 85 15.08 -1.68 13.84
C HIS A 85 13.84 -1.67 12.94
N ARG A 86 12.74 -2.32 13.36
CA ARG A 86 11.47 -2.27 12.62
C ARG A 86 10.88 -0.86 12.60
N THR A 87 11.01 -0.12 13.71
CA THR A 87 10.54 1.28 13.80
C THR A 87 11.32 2.20 12.87
N ALA A 88 12.64 2.02 12.82
CA ALA A 88 13.55 2.77 11.96
C ALA A 88 13.25 2.59 10.47
N LYS A 89 12.73 1.43 10.04
CA LYS A 89 12.22 1.24 8.67
C LYS A 89 10.83 1.82 8.48
N ARG A 90 9.95 1.68 9.47
CA ARG A 90 8.52 1.95 9.34
C ARG A 90 8.15 3.43 9.38
N LEU A 91 8.70 4.18 10.34
CA LEU A 91 8.27 5.56 10.55
C LEU A 91 8.77 6.54 9.47
N PRO A 92 9.98 6.41 8.89
CA PRO A 92 10.35 7.25 7.75
C PRO A 92 9.39 7.05 6.57
N LEU A 93 9.05 5.79 6.25
CA LEU A 93 8.08 5.50 5.18
C LEU A 93 6.68 6.08 5.48
N LEU A 94 6.25 6.04 6.74
CA LEU A 94 4.99 6.66 7.16
C LEU A 94 5.06 8.18 6.99
N ARG A 95 6.19 8.79 7.38
CA ARG A 95 6.42 10.22 7.24
C ARG A 95 6.31 10.66 5.78
N GLU A 96 6.91 9.91 4.84
CA GLU A 96 6.78 10.19 3.41
C GLU A 96 5.33 10.04 2.90
N LEU A 97 4.62 9.00 3.33
CA LEU A 97 3.20 8.81 2.99
C LEU A 97 2.33 9.96 3.52
N MET A 98 2.55 10.38 4.76
CA MET A 98 1.82 11.48 5.39
C MET A 98 2.14 12.81 4.72
N GLY A 99 3.41 13.04 4.35
CA GLY A 99 3.88 14.16 3.52
C GLY A 99 3.20 14.23 2.17
N PHE A 100 3.03 13.08 1.52
CA PHE A 100 2.34 12.98 0.23
C PHE A 100 0.85 13.31 0.33
N VAL A 101 0.22 13.05 1.47
CA VAL A 101 -1.17 13.45 1.72
C VAL A 101 -1.33 14.80 2.41
N GLY A 102 -0.27 15.59 2.46
CA GLY A 102 -0.32 17.00 2.88
C GLY A 102 -0.06 17.26 4.36
N LEU A 103 0.26 16.25 5.18
CA LEU A 103 0.78 16.51 6.53
C LEU A 103 2.24 16.92 6.44
N GLU A 104 2.61 18.03 7.05
CA GLU A 104 4.00 18.46 7.10
C GLU A 104 4.87 17.37 7.76
N PRO A 105 5.92 16.85 7.07
CA PRO A 105 6.76 15.75 7.57
C PRO A 105 7.33 15.99 8.97
N ASP A 106 7.62 17.25 9.29
CA ASP A 106 8.19 17.71 10.56
C ASP A 106 7.24 17.57 11.75
N ARG A 107 5.97 17.19 11.53
CA ARG A 107 5.01 16.86 12.61
C ARG A 107 5.17 15.43 13.12
N LEU A 108 5.95 14.57 12.46
CA LEU A 108 6.27 13.22 12.93
C LEU A 108 7.79 13.07 13.08
N HIS A 109 8.25 12.87 14.31
CA HIS A 109 9.67 12.73 14.60
C HIS A 109 9.99 11.40 15.30
N LEU A 110 11.06 10.74 14.84
CA LEU A 110 11.64 9.54 15.43
C LEU A 110 13.08 9.85 15.82
N ASP A 111 13.45 9.57 17.07
CA ASP A 111 14.84 9.66 17.54
C ASP A 111 15.10 8.59 18.62
N TRP A 112 16.35 8.48 19.05
CA TRP A 112 16.85 7.47 19.96
C TRP A 112 17.44 8.13 21.21
N VAL A 113 17.02 7.64 22.38
CA VAL A 113 17.41 8.17 23.69
C VAL A 113 17.60 7.00 24.65
N SER A 114 18.80 6.88 25.21
CA SER A 114 19.16 5.91 26.24
C SER A 114 18.59 6.29 27.62
N ALA A 115 18.66 5.37 28.58
CA ALA A 115 18.17 5.60 29.94
C ALA A 115 18.93 6.72 30.69
N SER A 116 20.21 6.94 30.38
CA SER A 116 21.07 7.93 31.04
C SER A 116 21.07 9.30 30.33
N GLU A 117 20.40 9.41 29.18
CA GLU A 117 20.46 10.58 28.30
C GLU A 117 19.36 11.63 28.59
N GLY A 118 19.24 12.05 29.86
CA GLY A 118 18.24 13.04 30.28
C GLY A 118 18.36 14.40 29.56
N GLU A 119 19.60 14.88 29.35
CA GLU A 119 19.84 16.13 28.60
C GLU A 119 19.42 16.02 27.13
N ARG A 120 19.69 14.87 26.50
CA ARG A 120 19.28 14.61 25.11
C ARG A 120 17.76 14.58 24.99
N TYR A 121 17.06 13.89 25.91
CA TYR A 121 15.60 13.89 25.96
C TYR A 121 15.04 15.32 26.02
N SER A 122 15.52 16.11 27.00
CA SER A 122 15.05 17.48 27.24
C SER A 122 15.24 18.37 26.01
N ARG A 123 16.39 18.22 25.34
CA ARG A 123 16.71 18.95 24.10
C ARG A 123 15.78 18.54 22.95
N ILE A 124 15.68 17.25 22.63
CA ILE A 124 14.83 16.75 21.53
C ILE A 124 13.37 17.15 21.73
N ALA A 125 12.85 16.99 22.96
CA ALA A 125 11.48 17.36 23.29
C ALA A 125 11.22 18.86 23.05
N THR A 126 12.15 19.72 23.46
CA THR A 126 12.06 21.17 23.27
C THR A 126 12.13 21.55 21.81
N GLU A 127 13.16 21.08 21.09
CA GLU A 127 13.34 21.35 19.66
C GLU A 127 12.15 20.87 18.83
N PHE A 128 11.57 19.71 19.16
CA PHE A 128 10.40 19.20 18.47
C PHE A 128 9.16 20.05 18.73
N VAL A 129 8.90 20.45 19.97
CA VAL A 129 7.77 21.32 20.33
C VAL A 129 7.89 22.68 19.64
N ASP A 130 9.09 23.28 19.62
CA ASP A 130 9.33 24.57 18.97
C ASP A 130 9.16 24.50 17.45
N ARG A 131 9.60 23.40 16.84
CA ARG A 131 9.37 23.12 15.41
C ARG A 131 7.88 23.04 15.10
N VAL A 132 7.11 22.27 15.87
CA VAL A 132 5.65 22.15 15.66
C VAL A 132 4.93 23.47 15.96
N ARG A 133 5.39 24.24 16.96
CA ARG A 133 4.83 25.58 17.25
C ARG A 133 5.01 26.52 16.05
N THR A 134 6.16 26.45 15.38
CA THR A 134 6.46 27.23 14.16
C THR A 134 5.56 26.84 12.99
N LEU A 135 5.22 25.56 12.86
CA LEU A 135 4.27 25.06 11.84
C LEU A 135 2.82 25.48 12.12
N GLY A 136 2.49 25.92 13.33
CA GLY A 136 1.12 26.26 13.70
C GLY A 136 0.20 25.04 13.87
N PRO A 137 -1.12 25.28 14.09
CA PRO A 137 -2.10 24.21 14.30
C PRO A 137 -2.20 23.30 13.07
N VAL A 138 -2.34 22.01 13.30
CA VAL A 138 -2.46 21.06 12.19
C VAL A 138 -3.84 21.19 11.52
N HIS A 139 -3.86 21.25 10.19
CA HIS A 139 -5.08 21.19 9.39
C HIS A 139 -5.46 19.74 9.02
N TRP A 140 -5.42 18.85 10.02
CA TRP A 140 -5.71 17.41 9.85
C TRP A 140 -7.21 17.07 9.89
N ARG A 141 -8.09 18.08 9.96
CA ARG A 141 -9.55 17.92 9.96
C ARG A 141 -10.18 19.00 9.09
N LEU A 142 -11.17 18.62 8.28
CA LEU A 142 -12.07 19.58 7.65
C LEU A 142 -13.21 19.92 8.62
N PRO A 143 -13.56 21.21 8.81
CA PRO A 143 -14.85 21.59 9.36
C PRO A 143 -15.98 20.93 8.56
N LYS A 144 -17.06 20.51 9.23
CA LYS A 144 -18.18 19.81 8.58
C LYS A 144 -18.80 20.64 7.45
N GLU A 145 -18.74 21.96 7.54
CA GLU A 145 -19.38 22.87 6.60
C GLU A 145 -18.64 22.99 5.24
N GLN A 146 -17.36 22.60 5.16
CA GLN A 146 -16.51 22.80 3.97
C GLN A 146 -16.38 21.55 3.07
N GLN A 147 -16.98 20.41 3.44
CA GLN A 147 -16.81 19.11 2.77
C GLN A 147 -17.51 19.00 1.39
N VAL A 148 -18.39 19.94 1.02
CA VAL A 148 -19.35 19.77 -0.10
C VAL A 148 -18.86 20.32 -1.45
N GLU A 149 -17.93 21.28 -1.50
CA GLU A 149 -17.72 22.14 -2.68
C GLU A 149 -16.61 21.68 -3.66
N ILE A 150 -15.73 20.75 -3.29
CA ILE A 150 -14.41 20.57 -3.95
C ILE A 150 -14.37 19.35 -4.91
N ASN A 151 -15.48 19.03 -5.58
CA ASN A 151 -15.61 17.76 -6.31
C ASN A 151 -15.57 17.82 -7.85
N ARG A 152 -15.00 18.86 -8.46
CA ARG A 152 -14.98 18.92 -9.93
C ARG A 152 -13.78 19.67 -10.50
N GLN A 153 -12.64 18.99 -10.65
CA GLN A 153 -11.68 19.22 -11.74
C GLN A 153 -10.59 18.14 -11.72
N LEU A 154 -10.09 17.78 -12.91
CA LEU A 154 -9.06 16.78 -13.25
C LEU A 154 -9.59 15.45 -13.82
N MET A 155 -10.01 15.49 -15.09
CA MET A 155 -9.83 14.39 -16.06
C MET A 155 -9.91 14.99 -17.47
N ALA A 156 -8.78 15.15 -18.17
CA ALA A 156 -8.78 15.34 -19.63
C ALA A 156 -7.45 14.96 -20.28
N ASN A 157 -7.61 14.33 -21.45
CA ASN A 157 -6.66 14.13 -22.55
C ASN A 157 -5.65 12.98 -22.43
N ARG A 158 -5.95 11.91 -23.18
CA ARG A 158 -5.00 10.89 -23.62
C ARG A 158 -5.20 10.67 -25.12
N THR A 159 -4.10 10.63 -25.85
CA THR A 159 -4.06 10.47 -27.31
C THR A 159 -4.06 9.00 -27.71
N ASP A 160 -4.78 8.71 -28.78
CA ASP A 160 -5.01 7.35 -29.30
C ASP A 160 -3.84 6.89 -30.18
N THR A 161 -3.36 5.66 -29.95
CA THR A 161 -2.52 4.92 -30.90
C THR A 161 -3.22 3.61 -31.27
N PRO A 162 -3.45 3.34 -32.57
CA PRO A 162 -4.09 2.11 -33.02
C PRO A 162 -3.27 0.86 -32.67
N PHE A 163 -3.95 -0.25 -32.38
CA PHE A 163 -3.37 -1.55 -32.04
C PHE A 163 -3.86 -2.63 -33.01
N GLU A 164 -2.98 -3.55 -33.41
CA GLU A 164 -3.30 -4.65 -34.31
C GLU A 164 -3.85 -5.87 -33.54
N LEU A 165 -5.03 -6.35 -33.93
CA LEU A 165 -5.79 -7.44 -33.27
C LEU A 165 -5.18 -8.85 -33.46
N ASN A 166 -4.19 -9.02 -34.33
CA ASN A 166 -3.77 -10.34 -34.84
C ASN A 166 -3.00 -11.21 -33.83
N ASP A 167 -2.30 -10.62 -32.85
CA ASP A 167 -1.50 -11.36 -31.86
C ASP A 167 -2.37 -12.08 -30.80
N CYS A 168 -3.55 -11.54 -30.48
CA CYS A 168 -4.42 -12.08 -29.43
C CYS A 168 -5.01 -13.46 -29.76
N ALA A 169 -5.30 -13.73 -31.03
CA ALA A 169 -5.84 -15.01 -31.47
C ALA A 169 -4.81 -16.14 -31.29
N SER A 170 -3.58 -15.92 -31.75
CA SER A 170 -2.46 -16.86 -31.59
C SER A 170 -2.20 -17.19 -30.12
N LYS A 171 -2.15 -16.16 -29.25
CA LYS A 171 -2.00 -16.36 -27.80
C LYS A 171 -3.16 -17.14 -27.19
N THR A 172 -4.40 -16.89 -27.65
CA THR A 172 -5.58 -17.65 -27.21
C THR A 172 -5.43 -19.13 -27.53
N ASP A 173 -5.04 -19.47 -28.75
CA ASP A 173 -4.90 -20.87 -29.18
C ASP A 173 -3.77 -21.60 -28.44
N ALA A 174 -2.66 -20.90 -28.17
CA ALA A 174 -1.58 -21.42 -27.35
C ALA A 174 -2.02 -21.71 -25.90
N ILE A 175 -2.78 -20.79 -25.29
CA ILE A 175 -3.36 -20.99 -23.94
C ILE A 175 -4.30 -22.19 -23.93
N ARG A 176 -5.21 -22.30 -24.90
CA ARG A 176 -6.17 -23.41 -25.01
C ARG A 176 -5.47 -24.75 -25.18
N THR A 177 -4.46 -24.79 -26.05
CA THR A 177 -3.65 -25.98 -26.30
C THR A 177 -2.98 -26.46 -25.02
N LYS A 178 -2.32 -25.55 -24.29
CA LYS A 178 -1.67 -25.91 -23.03
C LYS A 178 -2.67 -26.30 -21.93
N ALA A 179 -3.78 -25.58 -21.81
CA ALA A 179 -4.85 -25.89 -20.87
C ALA A 179 -5.40 -27.30 -21.12
N ARG A 180 -5.64 -27.67 -22.38
CA ARG A 180 -6.11 -29.00 -22.78
C ARG A 180 -5.11 -30.08 -22.38
N GLU A 181 -3.83 -29.87 -22.67
CA GLU A 181 -2.76 -30.79 -22.29
C GLU A 181 -2.73 -31.05 -20.78
N LEU A 182 -2.77 -29.99 -19.97
CA LEU A 182 -2.68 -30.08 -18.51
C LEU A 182 -3.90 -30.77 -17.89
N LEU A 183 -5.11 -30.50 -18.41
CA LEU A 183 -6.35 -31.11 -17.93
C LEU A 183 -6.47 -32.58 -18.38
N SER A 184 -6.22 -32.88 -19.66
CA SER A 184 -6.31 -34.25 -20.18
C SER A 184 -5.28 -35.20 -19.56
N SER A 185 -4.11 -34.68 -19.17
CA SER A 185 -3.09 -35.46 -18.46
C SER A 185 -3.34 -35.59 -16.95
N GLY A 186 -4.33 -34.87 -16.40
CA GLY A 186 -4.61 -34.84 -14.97
C GLY A 186 -3.54 -34.14 -14.11
N GLN A 187 -2.62 -33.39 -14.73
CA GLN A 187 -1.59 -32.63 -14.01
C GLN A 187 -2.19 -31.51 -13.14
N VAL A 188 -3.33 -30.96 -13.56
CA VAL A 188 -4.06 -29.93 -12.82
C VAL A 188 -5.55 -30.27 -12.72
N ASP A 189 -6.21 -29.87 -11.64
CA ASP A 189 -7.66 -30.07 -11.42
C ASP A 189 -8.49 -28.95 -12.06
N CYS A 190 -7.88 -27.79 -12.30
CA CYS A 190 -8.56 -26.61 -12.82
C CYS A 190 -7.57 -25.70 -13.54
N VAL A 191 -8.01 -25.05 -14.61
CA VAL A 191 -7.32 -23.93 -15.26
C VAL A 191 -8.10 -22.65 -14.98
N ILE A 192 -7.46 -21.67 -14.33
CA ILE A 192 -8.00 -20.33 -14.11
C ILE A 192 -7.53 -19.43 -15.27
N GLY A 193 -8.47 -18.88 -16.03
CA GLY A 193 -8.18 -18.01 -17.17
C GLY A 193 -9.25 -16.93 -17.37
N TYR A 194 -9.47 -16.52 -18.61
CA TYR A 194 -10.51 -15.55 -18.96
C TYR A 194 -11.48 -16.15 -19.95
N GLU A 195 -12.75 -15.75 -19.89
CA GLU A 195 -13.78 -16.06 -20.89
C GLU A 195 -14.57 -14.79 -21.23
N VAL A 196 -15.28 -14.79 -22.35
CA VAL A 196 -16.25 -13.75 -22.69
C VAL A 196 -17.59 -14.12 -22.05
N GLY A 197 -18.07 -13.29 -21.13
CA GLY A 197 -19.38 -13.49 -20.50
C GLY A 197 -20.55 -13.19 -21.47
N PRO A 198 -21.79 -13.53 -21.11
CA PRO A 198 -22.97 -13.36 -21.97
C PRO A 198 -23.23 -11.91 -22.45
N ARG A 199 -22.69 -10.92 -21.74
CA ARG A 199 -22.79 -9.49 -22.08
C ARG A 199 -21.59 -8.97 -22.90
N GLY A 200 -20.76 -9.87 -23.44
CA GLY A 200 -19.59 -9.53 -24.25
C GLY A 200 -18.38 -9.01 -23.48
N LYS A 201 -18.44 -8.94 -22.13
CA LYS A 201 -17.31 -8.50 -21.30
C LYS A 201 -16.45 -9.69 -20.89
N THR A 202 -15.14 -9.50 -20.93
CA THR A 202 -14.19 -10.50 -20.43
C THR A 202 -14.34 -10.64 -18.91
N ARG A 203 -14.30 -11.87 -18.40
CA ARG A 203 -14.37 -12.20 -16.97
C ARG A 203 -13.47 -13.39 -16.62
N PRO A 204 -13.12 -13.60 -15.34
CA PRO A 204 -12.44 -14.82 -14.92
C PRO A 204 -13.23 -16.08 -15.28
N ALA A 205 -12.51 -17.13 -15.71
CA ALA A 205 -13.05 -18.43 -16.07
C ALA A 205 -12.35 -19.53 -15.25
N PHE A 206 -13.09 -20.60 -14.95
CA PHE A 206 -12.58 -21.81 -14.30
C PHE A 206 -12.95 -22.99 -15.18
N ILE A 207 -11.94 -23.67 -15.73
CA ILE A 207 -12.10 -24.80 -16.64
C ILE A 207 -11.63 -26.06 -15.93
N TYR A 208 -12.51 -27.05 -15.82
CA TYR A 208 -12.23 -28.34 -15.17
C TYR A 208 -12.10 -29.48 -16.18
N ASP A 209 -12.80 -29.36 -17.32
CA ASP A 209 -12.81 -30.37 -18.36
C ASP A 209 -12.04 -29.90 -19.59
N ALA A 210 -11.28 -30.82 -20.20
CA ALA A 210 -10.45 -30.51 -21.37
C ALA A 210 -11.27 -30.09 -22.61
N GLU A 211 -12.55 -30.47 -22.66
CA GLU A 211 -13.50 -30.09 -23.71
C GLU A 211 -13.94 -28.62 -23.60
N ASP A 212 -13.91 -28.06 -22.39
CA ASP A 212 -14.38 -26.70 -22.09
C ASP A 212 -13.32 -25.62 -22.35
N VAL A 213 -12.10 -25.99 -22.73
CA VAL A 213 -10.98 -25.05 -22.91
C VAL A 213 -11.25 -23.98 -23.96
N ASP A 214 -12.14 -24.23 -24.92
CA ASP A 214 -12.48 -23.27 -25.97
C ASP A 214 -13.19 -22.02 -25.43
N ARG A 215 -13.68 -22.08 -24.18
CA ARG A 215 -14.16 -20.90 -23.44
C ARG A 215 -13.05 -19.91 -23.09
N LEU A 216 -11.80 -20.38 -23.00
CA LEU A 216 -10.66 -19.53 -22.68
C LEU A 216 -10.38 -18.54 -23.80
N VAL A 217 -10.14 -17.28 -23.44
CA VAL A 217 -9.78 -16.21 -24.36
C VAL A 217 -8.60 -15.40 -23.85
N TRP A 218 -7.85 -14.82 -24.78
CA TRP A 218 -6.91 -13.75 -24.51
C TRP A 218 -7.23 -12.55 -25.40
N ASN A 219 -7.54 -11.42 -24.80
CA ASN A 219 -7.89 -10.20 -25.51
C ASN A 219 -7.50 -8.96 -24.69
N PRO A 220 -7.54 -7.75 -25.28
CA PRO A 220 -7.16 -6.53 -24.57
C PRO A 220 -8.00 -6.21 -23.32
N ASP A 221 -9.16 -6.83 -23.13
CA ASP A 221 -10.04 -6.67 -21.96
C ASP A 221 -9.78 -7.71 -20.85
N CYS A 222 -8.70 -8.51 -20.94
CA CYS A 222 -8.22 -9.41 -19.87
C CYS A 222 -7.67 -8.63 -18.65
N VAL A 223 -8.53 -7.81 -18.03
CA VAL A 223 -8.12 -6.80 -17.05
C VAL A 223 -7.90 -7.35 -15.63
N TYR A 224 -8.63 -8.38 -15.22
CA TYR A 224 -8.62 -8.88 -13.84
C TYR A 224 -7.26 -9.45 -13.47
N ASN A 225 -6.83 -9.28 -12.22
CA ASN A 225 -5.71 -10.07 -11.70
C ASN A 225 -6.24 -11.40 -11.15
N LEU A 226 -5.98 -12.49 -11.89
CA LEU A 226 -6.56 -13.81 -11.58
C LEU A 226 -5.99 -14.45 -10.30
N THR A 227 -4.87 -13.95 -9.79
CA THR A 227 -4.24 -14.51 -8.57
C THR A 227 -5.11 -14.35 -7.33
N THR A 228 -6.08 -13.43 -7.35
CA THR A 228 -7.10 -13.26 -6.29
C THR A 228 -7.98 -14.50 -6.12
N TYR A 229 -8.08 -15.36 -7.13
CA TYR A 229 -8.89 -16.58 -7.09
C TYR A 229 -8.11 -17.84 -6.69
N LEU A 230 -6.79 -17.75 -6.50
CA LEU A 230 -5.96 -18.90 -6.12
C LEU A 230 -6.25 -19.38 -4.71
N ASP A 231 -6.43 -18.47 -3.75
CA ASP A 231 -6.61 -18.84 -2.34
C ASP A 231 -7.79 -19.80 -2.14
N VAL A 232 -8.91 -19.53 -2.82
CA VAL A 232 -10.13 -20.35 -2.79
C VAL A 232 -9.88 -21.77 -3.34
N LYS A 233 -8.91 -21.94 -4.24
CA LYS A 233 -8.57 -23.24 -4.82
C LYS A 233 -7.48 -23.98 -4.05
N LEU A 234 -6.57 -23.25 -3.43
CA LEU A 234 -5.43 -23.82 -2.70
C LEU A 234 -5.72 -24.08 -1.21
N ARG A 235 -6.92 -23.72 -0.74
CA ARG A 235 -7.42 -24.05 0.60
C ARG A 235 -8.74 -24.83 0.53
N PRO A 236 -8.74 -26.06 -0.02
CA PRO A 236 -9.94 -26.87 -0.09
C PRO A 236 -10.46 -27.25 1.31
N PRO A 237 -11.76 -27.60 1.44
CA PRO A 237 -12.29 -28.18 2.67
C PRO A 237 -11.46 -29.39 3.13
N LYS A 238 -11.35 -29.62 4.45
CA LYS A 238 -10.49 -30.63 5.09
C LYS A 238 -10.56 -32.07 4.55
N LEU A 239 -11.57 -32.40 3.74
CA LEU A 239 -11.84 -33.75 3.21
C LEU A 239 -11.45 -33.93 1.74
N LYS A 240 -10.99 -32.88 1.03
CA LYS A 240 -10.60 -32.97 -0.38
C LYS A 240 -9.08 -32.86 -0.52
N GLU A 241 -8.49 -33.80 -1.26
CA GLU A 241 -7.08 -33.76 -1.64
C GLU A 241 -6.78 -32.48 -2.43
N LEU A 242 -5.68 -31.81 -2.08
CA LEU A 242 -5.23 -30.62 -2.80
C LEU A 242 -4.56 -31.07 -4.10
N LYS A 243 -5.17 -30.71 -5.22
CA LYS A 243 -4.60 -30.94 -6.55
C LYS A 243 -4.04 -29.64 -7.12
N PRO A 244 -2.98 -29.72 -7.96
CA PRO A 244 -2.42 -28.53 -8.60
C PRO A 244 -3.44 -27.79 -9.47
N VAL A 245 -3.26 -26.48 -9.61
CA VAL A 245 -4.12 -25.59 -10.38
C VAL A 245 -3.29 -24.85 -11.41
N ALA A 246 -3.74 -24.79 -12.66
CA ALA A 246 -3.13 -23.93 -13.66
C ALA A 246 -3.73 -22.52 -13.61
N ILE A 247 -2.91 -21.49 -13.86
CA ILE A 247 -3.35 -20.10 -13.92
C ILE A 247 -2.71 -19.36 -15.08
N VAL A 248 -3.54 -18.65 -15.86
CA VAL A 248 -3.09 -17.75 -16.92
C VAL A 248 -2.76 -16.39 -16.33
N VAL A 249 -1.51 -15.92 -16.48
CA VAL A 249 -1.05 -14.69 -15.83
C VAL A 249 -0.51 -13.67 -16.82
N LYS A 250 -0.89 -12.41 -16.61
CA LYS A 250 -0.16 -11.25 -17.14
C LYS A 250 1.18 -11.11 -16.39
N PRO A 251 2.13 -10.30 -16.90
CA PRO A 251 3.34 -9.96 -16.16
C PRO A 251 3.10 -9.41 -14.76
N CYS A 252 2.15 -8.48 -14.61
CA CYS A 252 1.78 -7.93 -13.30
C CYS A 252 1.12 -8.98 -12.38
N ASP A 253 0.42 -9.96 -12.93
CA ASP A 253 -0.14 -11.08 -12.17
C ASP A 253 0.99 -12.02 -11.71
N SER A 254 1.98 -12.31 -12.57
CA SER A 254 3.16 -13.13 -12.21
C SER A 254 4.00 -12.49 -11.10
N ARG A 255 4.14 -11.14 -11.11
CA ARG A 255 4.78 -10.42 -10.00
C ARG A 255 3.98 -10.58 -8.70
N ALA A 256 2.65 -10.59 -8.77
CA ALA A 256 1.83 -10.84 -7.59
C ALA A 256 2.02 -12.27 -7.05
N LEU A 257 2.21 -13.26 -7.93
CA LEU A 257 2.57 -14.62 -7.52
C LEU A 257 3.89 -14.67 -6.75
N ASN A 258 4.92 -13.95 -7.20
CA ASN A 258 6.19 -13.86 -6.46
C ASN A 258 6.00 -13.27 -5.05
N VAL A 259 5.18 -12.23 -4.90
CA VAL A 259 4.86 -11.67 -3.58
C VAL A 259 4.13 -12.72 -2.71
N GLN A 260 3.15 -13.42 -3.28
CA GLN A 260 2.42 -14.47 -2.57
C GLN A 260 3.31 -15.67 -2.18
N LEU A 261 4.27 -16.05 -3.03
CA LEU A 261 5.27 -17.08 -2.75
C LEU A 261 6.22 -16.67 -1.61
N ALA A 262 6.72 -15.43 -1.66
CA ALA A 262 7.58 -14.87 -0.62
C ALA A 262 6.91 -14.93 0.77
N GLU A 263 5.58 -14.75 0.79
CA GLU A 263 4.75 -14.77 1.99
C GLU A 263 4.15 -16.14 2.29
N SER A 264 4.63 -17.18 1.61
CA SER A 264 4.20 -18.57 1.78
C SER A 264 2.68 -18.75 1.71
N GLN A 265 1.99 -17.95 0.87
CA GLN A 265 0.54 -18.06 0.70
C GLN A 265 0.16 -19.35 -0.03
N PHE A 266 1.07 -19.89 -0.84
CA PHE A 266 0.97 -21.20 -1.47
C PHE A 266 2.36 -21.76 -1.75
N SER A 267 2.43 -23.06 -2.06
CA SER A 267 3.65 -23.75 -2.48
C SER A 267 3.71 -23.90 -4.00
N ARG A 268 4.90 -23.71 -4.58
CA ARG A 268 5.09 -23.60 -6.04
C ARG A 268 4.63 -24.82 -6.84
N GLU A 269 4.72 -26.00 -6.24
CA GLU A 269 4.32 -27.29 -6.80
C GLU A 269 2.81 -27.41 -7.03
N HIS A 270 1.99 -26.61 -6.33
CA HIS A 270 0.53 -26.66 -6.45
C HIS A 270 -0.01 -25.68 -7.50
N VAL A 271 0.84 -24.91 -8.18
CA VAL A 271 0.40 -23.91 -9.15
C VAL A 271 1.20 -24.02 -10.44
N HIS A 272 0.56 -24.37 -11.54
CA HIS A 272 1.15 -24.31 -12.88
C HIS A 272 0.88 -22.95 -13.52
N VAL A 273 1.93 -22.22 -13.87
CA VAL A 273 1.82 -20.82 -14.32
C VAL A 273 1.96 -20.75 -15.84
N ILE A 274 0.85 -20.42 -16.51
CA ILE A 274 0.82 -20.09 -17.95
C ILE A 274 1.03 -18.58 -18.07
N GLY A 275 2.29 -18.16 -18.23
CA GLY A 275 2.67 -16.76 -18.37
C GLY A 275 2.45 -16.27 -19.79
N VAL A 276 1.79 -15.13 -19.95
CA VAL A 276 1.54 -14.51 -21.26
C VAL A 276 2.30 -13.20 -21.37
N THR A 277 3.07 -13.02 -22.45
CA THR A 277 3.70 -11.73 -22.74
C THR A 277 2.63 -10.69 -23.10
N CYS A 278 2.74 -9.50 -22.52
CA CYS A 278 1.66 -8.52 -22.50
C CYS A 278 2.17 -7.14 -22.93
N GLU A 279 1.53 -6.58 -23.95
CA GLU A 279 1.77 -5.22 -24.44
C GLU A 279 0.82 -4.20 -23.80
N GLY A 280 0.10 -4.63 -22.77
CA GLY A 280 -0.85 -3.83 -22.02
C GLY A 280 -2.31 -4.13 -22.37
N VAL A 281 -3.16 -4.02 -21.35
CA VAL A 281 -4.61 -4.12 -21.51
C VAL A 281 -5.18 -2.79 -21.99
N ARG A 282 -6.26 -2.84 -22.76
CA ARG A 282 -6.87 -1.68 -23.39
C ARG A 282 -8.31 -1.47 -22.92
N ASN A 283 -8.81 -0.26 -23.10
CA ASN A 283 -10.23 0.04 -22.92
C ASN A 283 -11.01 -0.28 -24.21
N GLN A 284 -12.33 -0.06 -24.20
CA GLN A 284 -13.19 -0.32 -25.36
C GLN A 284 -12.87 0.56 -26.59
N LYS A 285 -12.17 1.68 -26.39
CA LYS A 285 -11.71 2.58 -27.47
C LYS A 285 -10.36 2.15 -28.05
N GLY A 286 -9.74 1.08 -27.51
CA GLY A 286 -8.42 0.62 -27.94
C GLY A 286 -7.25 1.27 -27.20
N ASN A 287 -7.49 2.18 -26.25
CA ASN A 287 -6.41 2.89 -25.55
C ASN A 287 -5.86 2.05 -24.41
N LEU A 288 -4.55 2.12 -24.18
CA LEU A 288 -3.94 1.53 -22.99
C LEU A 288 -4.63 2.06 -21.74
N ARG A 289 -4.90 1.16 -20.80
CA ARG A 289 -5.38 1.58 -19.47
C ARG A 289 -4.22 2.22 -18.71
N GLY A 290 -4.50 3.18 -17.82
CA GLY A 290 -3.46 3.97 -17.14
C GLY A 290 -2.36 3.17 -16.45
N ARG A 291 -2.69 2.00 -15.88
CA ARG A 291 -1.69 1.09 -15.30
C ARG A 291 -0.66 0.56 -16.30
N CYS A 292 -1.05 0.40 -17.56
CA CYS A 292 -0.22 -0.18 -18.62
C CYS A 292 0.66 0.87 -19.29
N GLU A 293 0.25 2.15 -19.25
CA GLU A 293 1.09 3.25 -19.71
C GLU A 293 2.35 3.41 -18.83
N GLN A 294 2.30 2.92 -17.59
CA GLN A 294 3.39 2.99 -16.61
C GLN A 294 4.03 1.62 -16.36
N CYS A 295 3.88 0.67 -17.29
CA CYS A 295 4.33 -0.71 -17.10
C CYS A 295 5.65 -0.99 -17.82
N GLY A 296 6.77 -1.02 -17.09
CA GLY A 296 8.08 -1.40 -17.62
C GLY A 296 8.35 -2.91 -17.73
N HIS A 297 7.38 -3.76 -17.37
CA HIS A 297 7.54 -5.22 -17.28
C HIS A 297 6.57 -5.96 -18.21
N PRO A 298 6.86 -6.09 -19.51
CA PRO A 298 5.94 -6.72 -20.47
C PRO A 298 6.03 -8.26 -20.50
N ASN A 299 7.01 -8.85 -19.79
CA ASN A 299 7.20 -10.30 -19.70
C ASN A 299 6.90 -10.82 -18.30
N PRO A 300 6.23 -11.98 -18.16
CA PRO A 300 6.10 -12.66 -16.87
C PRO A 300 7.46 -12.99 -16.26
N VAL A 301 7.58 -12.76 -14.96
CA VAL A 301 8.83 -13.03 -14.19
C VAL A 301 8.88 -14.45 -13.65
N ILE A 302 7.72 -15.10 -13.52
CA ILE A 302 7.58 -16.50 -13.11
C ILE A 302 6.54 -17.17 -14.01
N TYR A 303 6.91 -18.31 -14.60
CA TYR A 303 6.05 -19.13 -15.45
C TYR A 303 6.62 -20.55 -15.61
N ASP A 304 5.74 -21.52 -15.85
CA ASP A 304 6.10 -22.87 -16.33
C ASP A 304 5.95 -22.97 -17.85
N THR A 305 5.05 -22.18 -18.41
CA THR A 305 4.82 -22.10 -19.86
C THR A 305 4.73 -20.65 -20.27
N LEU A 306 5.56 -20.25 -21.24
CA LEU A 306 5.51 -18.91 -21.82
C LEU A 306 4.65 -18.91 -23.08
N VAL A 307 3.71 -17.98 -23.16
CA VAL A 307 2.85 -17.74 -24.32
C VAL A 307 3.18 -16.37 -24.91
N GLY A 308 3.54 -16.36 -26.19
CA GLY A 308 3.98 -15.17 -26.92
C GLY A 308 5.50 -14.98 -26.90
N ALA A 309 6.01 -14.27 -27.89
CA ALA A 309 7.42 -13.92 -27.95
C ALA A 309 7.77 -12.91 -26.83
N PRO A 310 8.97 -12.99 -26.22
CA PRO A 310 9.44 -12.00 -25.28
C PRO A 310 9.43 -10.58 -25.87
N VAL A 311 8.86 -9.64 -25.13
CA VAL A 311 8.77 -8.23 -25.50
C VAL A 311 9.90 -7.47 -24.84
N LYS A 312 10.53 -6.52 -25.54
CA LYS A 312 11.60 -5.72 -24.95
C LYS A 312 11.06 -4.82 -23.83
N SER A 313 11.64 -4.93 -22.64
CA SER A 313 11.34 -4.01 -21.53
C SER A 313 11.75 -2.59 -21.89
N HIS A 314 11.03 -1.62 -21.34
CA HIS A 314 11.28 -0.20 -21.51
C HIS A 314 11.28 0.49 -20.14
N PRO A 315 11.95 1.65 -20.01
CA PRO A 315 11.91 2.43 -18.78
C PRO A 315 10.47 2.77 -18.40
N VAL A 316 10.17 2.70 -17.10
CA VAL A 316 8.87 3.11 -16.56
C VAL A 316 8.79 4.64 -16.67
N PRO A 317 7.82 5.19 -17.43
CA PRO A 317 7.64 6.64 -17.47
C PRO A 317 7.10 7.16 -16.14
N GLU A 318 7.43 8.41 -15.81
CA GLU A 318 6.86 9.10 -14.66
C GLU A 318 5.34 9.27 -14.81
N ASN A 319 4.61 9.19 -13.70
CA ASN A 319 3.16 9.38 -13.71
C ASN A 319 2.84 10.89 -13.58
N PRO A 320 2.22 11.53 -14.60
CA PRO A 320 1.95 12.96 -14.55
C PRO A 320 1.05 13.39 -13.38
N ALA A 321 0.06 12.57 -13.00
CA ALA A 321 -0.83 12.88 -11.89
C ALA A 321 -0.11 12.80 -10.54
N LEU A 322 0.89 11.92 -10.42
CA LEU A 322 1.73 11.85 -9.23
C LEU A 322 2.60 13.11 -9.10
N LEU A 323 3.26 13.50 -10.19
CA LEU A 323 4.08 14.70 -10.26
C LEU A 323 3.26 15.97 -9.94
N GLU A 324 2.04 16.06 -10.49
CA GLU A 324 1.14 17.17 -10.21
C GLU A 324 0.86 17.33 -8.72
N ILE A 325 0.49 16.24 -8.02
CA ILE A 325 0.27 16.24 -6.56
C ILE A 325 1.54 16.65 -5.82
N GLU A 326 2.72 16.21 -6.26
CA GLU A 326 3.99 16.58 -5.65
C GLU A 326 4.37 18.05 -5.86
N THR A 327 3.73 18.79 -6.77
CA THR A 327 3.93 20.24 -6.88
C THR A 327 3.02 21.08 -5.97
N LEU A 328 1.93 20.49 -5.47
CA LEU A 328 1.00 21.16 -4.55
C LEU A 328 1.65 21.45 -3.18
N SER A 329 1.23 22.55 -2.54
CA SER A 329 1.58 22.84 -1.15
C SER A 329 0.93 21.84 -0.17
N PRO A 330 1.44 21.68 1.08
CA PRO A 330 0.86 20.74 2.04
C PRO A 330 -0.66 20.91 2.26
N PRO A 331 -1.21 22.14 2.44
CA PRO A 331 -2.65 22.34 2.54
C PRO A 331 -3.42 21.93 1.28
N GLU A 332 -2.90 22.23 0.09
CA GLU A 332 -3.54 21.85 -1.18
C GLU A 332 -3.51 20.33 -1.39
N ARG A 333 -2.42 19.65 -1.02
CA ARG A 333 -2.34 18.17 -1.03
C ARG A 333 -3.34 17.56 -0.06
N MET A 334 -3.43 18.11 1.15
CA MET A 334 -4.39 17.67 2.15
C MET A 334 -5.80 17.77 1.59
N GLU A 335 -6.15 18.92 1.04
CA GLU A 335 -7.46 19.16 0.45
C GLU A 335 -7.77 18.18 -0.69
N TYR A 336 -6.83 18.01 -1.62
CA TYR A 336 -6.94 17.03 -2.69
C TYR A 336 -7.26 15.63 -2.13
N TRP A 337 -6.47 15.12 -1.19
CA TRP A 337 -6.67 13.77 -0.66
C TRP A 337 -7.93 13.62 0.17
N LEU A 338 -8.29 14.61 0.98
CA LEU A 338 -9.53 14.60 1.75
C LEU A 338 -10.75 14.61 0.82
N SER A 339 -10.75 15.38 -0.26
CA SER A 339 -11.82 15.34 -1.27
C SER A 339 -11.94 13.95 -1.92
N GLN A 340 -10.82 13.26 -2.18
CA GLN A 340 -10.83 11.89 -2.70
C GLN A 340 -11.37 10.90 -1.66
N PHE A 341 -10.93 11.00 -0.41
CA PHE A 341 -11.37 10.10 0.65
C PHE A 341 -12.84 10.30 1.00
N ASP A 342 -13.40 11.51 0.89
CA ASP A 342 -14.80 11.75 1.22
C ASP A 342 -15.75 10.93 0.33
N ARG A 343 -15.39 10.79 -0.93
CA ARG A 343 -16.15 10.01 -1.92
C ARG A 343 -16.21 8.52 -1.56
N CYS A 344 -15.30 8.02 -0.71
CA CYS A 344 -15.22 6.60 -0.39
C CYS A 344 -16.45 6.12 0.39
N ILE A 345 -17.20 5.19 -0.20
CA ILE A 345 -18.33 4.51 0.43
C ILE A 345 -17.94 3.29 1.27
N ARG A 346 -16.63 3.04 1.44
CA ARG A 346 -16.06 1.86 2.13
C ARG A 346 -16.70 0.52 1.70
N CYS A 347 -16.92 0.32 0.40
CA CYS A 347 -17.42 -0.96 -0.12
C CYS A 347 -16.37 -2.09 -0.11
N TYR A 348 -15.11 -1.77 0.24
CA TYR A 348 -13.95 -2.67 0.30
C TYR A 348 -13.58 -3.39 -1.01
N ALA A 349 -14.19 -3.04 -2.15
CA ALA A 349 -13.84 -3.62 -3.44
C ALA A 349 -12.34 -3.49 -3.73
N CYS A 350 -11.72 -2.37 -3.36
CA CYS A 350 -10.29 -2.15 -3.53
C CYS A 350 -9.41 -3.10 -2.69
N ARG A 351 -9.89 -3.57 -1.54
CA ARG A 351 -9.27 -4.64 -0.75
C ARG A 351 -9.47 -5.98 -1.44
N GLN A 352 -10.72 -6.34 -1.75
CA GLN A 352 -11.07 -7.66 -2.31
C GLN A 352 -10.42 -7.91 -3.68
N GLY A 353 -10.27 -6.87 -4.51
CA GLY A 353 -9.60 -6.97 -5.80
C GLY A 353 -8.08 -6.95 -5.74
N CYS A 354 -7.47 -6.73 -4.56
CA CYS A 354 -6.01 -6.62 -4.45
C CYS A 354 -5.37 -8.00 -4.26
N PRO A 355 -4.48 -8.42 -5.18
CA PRO A 355 -3.87 -9.74 -5.12
C PRO A 355 -2.86 -9.92 -3.98
N VAL A 356 -2.41 -8.83 -3.37
CA VAL A 356 -1.42 -8.82 -2.28
C VAL A 356 -2.03 -8.35 -0.95
N CYS A 357 -3.35 -8.28 -0.85
CA CYS A 357 -4.08 -7.98 0.39
C CYS A 357 -4.78 -9.24 0.89
N THR A 358 -4.00 -10.21 1.36
CA THR A 358 -4.44 -11.60 1.62
C THR A 358 -4.76 -11.89 3.09
N CYS A 359 -4.70 -10.90 3.99
CA CYS A 359 -4.98 -11.12 5.41
C CYS A 359 -6.39 -11.68 5.60
N PRO A 360 -6.57 -12.82 6.33
CA PRO A 360 -7.88 -13.45 6.51
C PRO A 360 -8.85 -12.56 7.29
N THR A 361 -8.31 -11.68 8.15
CA THR A 361 -9.09 -10.69 8.88
C THR A 361 -8.43 -9.33 8.74
N CYS A 362 -9.17 -8.35 8.23
CA CYS A 362 -8.68 -6.98 8.04
C CYS A 362 -9.06 -6.12 9.25
N LEU A 363 -8.08 -5.42 9.84
CA LEU A 363 -8.31 -4.46 10.93
C LEU A 363 -9.41 -3.44 10.59
N TYR A 364 -9.50 -3.03 9.32
CA TYR A 364 -10.46 -2.03 8.85
C TYR A 364 -11.84 -2.59 8.47
N GLU A 365 -12.04 -3.91 8.58
CA GLU A 365 -13.35 -4.59 8.39
C GLU A 365 -13.90 -5.14 9.71
N ARG A 366 -13.21 -4.91 10.84
CA ARG A 366 -13.64 -5.35 12.17
C ARG A 366 -14.48 -4.30 12.87
N ASP A 367 -15.60 -4.72 13.44
CA ASP A 367 -16.47 -3.92 14.31
C ASP A 367 -15.87 -3.73 15.71
N ASP A 368 -15.06 -4.68 16.19
CA ASP A 368 -14.38 -4.67 17.48
C ASP A 368 -12.96 -4.05 17.45
N SER A 369 -12.60 -3.38 16.35
CA SER A 369 -11.32 -2.68 16.24
C SER A 369 -11.25 -1.50 17.21
N LEU A 370 -10.41 -1.61 18.24
CA LEU A 370 -10.18 -0.55 19.23
C LEU A 370 -9.59 0.73 18.62
N TRP A 371 -8.97 0.62 17.45
CA TRP A 371 -8.11 1.66 16.87
C TRP A 371 -8.77 2.43 15.73
N VAL A 372 -9.58 1.76 14.91
CA VAL A 372 -10.26 2.35 13.74
C VAL A 372 -11.59 1.62 13.54
N GLY A 373 -12.70 2.36 13.61
CA GLY A 373 -14.04 1.78 13.46
C GLY A 373 -14.43 1.49 12.00
N LEU A 374 -15.57 0.82 11.84
CA LEU A 374 -16.24 0.55 10.55
C LEU A 374 -16.98 1.75 9.96
N GLY A 375 -17.05 2.88 10.67
CA GLY A 375 -17.80 4.06 10.25
C GLY A 375 -17.33 4.63 8.92
N VAL A 376 -18.22 5.34 8.23
CA VAL A 376 -17.89 6.08 6.99
C VAL A 376 -17.63 7.55 7.30
N GLY A 377 -17.02 7.85 8.44
CA GLY A 377 -16.52 9.20 8.74
C GLY A 377 -15.21 9.47 8.01
N MET A 378 -14.88 10.75 7.83
CA MET A 378 -13.66 11.16 7.13
C MET A 378 -12.40 10.52 7.73
N ASN A 379 -12.27 10.54 9.06
CA ASN A 379 -11.11 9.98 9.75
C ASN A 379 -10.99 8.48 9.47
N GLU A 380 -12.09 7.72 9.54
CA GLU A 380 -12.06 6.30 9.28
C GLU A 380 -11.77 5.97 7.81
N LYS A 381 -12.33 6.75 6.86
CA LYS A 381 -12.03 6.61 5.41
C LYS A 381 -10.56 6.88 5.14
N ARG A 382 -10.02 8.01 5.62
CA ARG A 382 -8.61 8.38 5.50
C ARG A 382 -7.70 7.31 6.09
N THR A 383 -7.96 6.92 7.34
CA THR A 383 -7.13 5.93 8.03
C THR A 383 -7.19 4.57 7.35
N PHE A 384 -8.33 4.17 6.78
CA PHE A 384 -8.40 3.00 5.90
C PHE A 384 -7.52 3.14 4.66
N HIS A 385 -7.61 4.25 3.92
CA HIS A 385 -6.83 4.44 2.68
C HIS A 385 -5.32 4.49 2.94
N LEU A 386 -4.88 5.31 3.89
CA LEU A 386 -3.47 5.46 4.26
C LEU A 386 -2.93 4.16 4.87
N GLY A 387 -3.67 3.58 5.81
CA GLY A 387 -3.27 2.36 6.47
C GLY A 387 -3.19 1.16 5.52
N ARG A 388 -4.14 1.02 4.60
CA ARG A 388 -4.09 -0.03 3.57
C ARG A 388 -2.92 0.18 2.61
N ALA A 389 -2.69 1.41 2.14
CA ALA A 389 -1.54 1.72 1.29
C ALA A 389 -0.22 1.33 2.00
N TYR A 390 -0.11 1.70 3.27
CA TYR A 390 1.02 1.34 4.12
C TYR A 390 1.18 -0.18 4.30
N HIS A 391 0.10 -0.92 4.55
CA HIS A 391 0.12 -2.40 4.73
C HIS A 391 0.61 -3.17 3.49
N ILE A 392 0.50 -2.56 2.30
CA ILE A 392 0.98 -3.15 1.05
C ILE A 392 2.27 -2.50 0.53
N ALA A 393 2.93 -1.68 1.35
CA ALA A 393 4.21 -1.07 0.98
C ALA A 393 5.29 -2.16 0.76
N GLY A 394 5.99 -2.06 -0.37
CA GLY A 394 6.94 -3.08 -0.84
C GLY A 394 6.31 -4.39 -1.35
N ARG A 395 4.96 -4.47 -1.38
CA ARG A 395 4.19 -5.60 -1.92
C ARG A 395 3.40 -5.23 -3.18
N CYS A 396 3.04 -3.96 -3.34
CA CYS A 396 2.27 -3.49 -4.50
C CYS A 396 3.02 -3.69 -5.82
N VAL A 397 2.42 -4.45 -6.75
CA VAL A 397 2.99 -4.74 -8.08
C VAL A 397 2.52 -3.79 -9.19
N GLY A 398 1.79 -2.72 -8.84
CA GLY A 398 1.31 -1.73 -9.82
C GLY A 398 0.20 -2.23 -10.77
N CYS A 399 -0.58 -3.26 -10.39
CA CYS A 399 -1.66 -3.78 -11.24
C CYS A 399 -2.94 -2.90 -11.28
N ASN A 400 -3.02 -1.88 -10.43
CA ASN A 400 -4.13 -0.93 -10.25
C ASN A 400 -5.52 -1.57 -10.13
N GLU A 401 -5.63 -2.83 -9.69
CA GLU A 401 -6.94 -3.45 -9.45
C GLU A 401 -7.73 -2.68 -8.39
N CYS A 402 -7.06 -2.10 -7.39
CA CYS A 402 -7.70 -1.31 -6.34
C CYS A 402 -8.43 -0.05 -6.85
N GLU A 403 -7.92 0.57 -7.91
CA GLU A 403 -8.53 1.72 -8.57
C GLU A 403 -9.59 1.27 -9.58
N ARG A 404 -9.30 0.23 -10.39
CA ARG A 404 -10.22 -0.32 -11.39
C ARG A 404 -11.58 -0.74 -10.80
N VAL A 405 -11.55 -1.30 -9.58
CA VAL A 405 -12.76 -1.79 -8.90
C VAL A 405 -13.45 -0.72 -8.07
N CYS A 406 -12.88 0.48 -7.95
CA CYS A 406 -13.46 1.54 -7.15
C CYS A 406 -14.67 2.13 -7.89
N PRO A 407 -15.91 2.01 -7.35
CA PRO A 407 -17.09 2.60 -8.01
C PRO A 407 -17.11 4.12 -7.94
N MET A 408 -16.20 4.71 -7.16
CA MET A 408 -16.07 6.14 -6.93
C MET A 408 -14.87 6.74 -7.65
N ASP A 409 -14.16 5.97 -8.48
CA ASP A 409 -12.98 6.42 -9.26
C ASP A 409 -11.93 7.15 -8.41
N ILE A 410 -11.70 6.68 -7.17
CA ILE A 410 -10.67 7.23 -6.28
C ILE A 410 -9.30 6.76 -6.79
N PRO A 411 -8.32 7.66 -6.97
CA PRO A 411 -7.00 7.34 -7.52
C PRO A 411 -6.09 6.66 -6.48
N ILE A 412 -6.55 5.54 -5.92
CA ILE A 412 -5.87 4.79 -4.85
C ILE A 412 -4.49 4.32 -5.33
N SER A 413 -4.29 4.13 -6.63
CA SER A 413 -3.01 3.69 -7.17
C SER A 413 -1.88 4.69 -6.90
N LEU A 414 -2.16 6.00 -6.85
CA LEU A 414 -1.15 7.05 -6.64
C LEU A 414 -0.49 6.94 -5.25
N LEU A 415 -1.26 6.62 -4.20
CA LEU A 415 -0.70 6.33 -2.86
C LEU A 415 0.29 5.17 -2.90
N ASN A 416 -0.05 4.12 -3.64
CA ASN A 416 0.78 2.91 -3.72
C ASN A 416 2.01 3.12 -4.62
N MET A 417 1.88 3.94 -5.66
CA MET A 417 3.00 4.34 -6.53
C MET A 417 4.02 5.17 -5.75
N LYS A 418 3.56 6.15 -4.96
CA LYS A 418 4.44 6.93 -4.09
C LYS A 418 5.21 6.01 -3.13
N LEU A 419 4.50 5.12 -2.43
CA LEU A 419 5.15 4.16 -1.53
C LEU A 419 6.11 3.22 -2.27
N ALA A 420 5.79 2.79 -3.49
CA ALA A 420 6.70 1.96 -4.28
C ALA A 420 7.99 2.71 -4.63
N GLN A 421 7.90 3.99 -5.00
CA GLN A 421 9.07 4.85 -5.25
C GLN A 421 9.92 5.04 -4.00
N GLU A 422 9.32 5.29 -2.84
CA GLU A 422 10.07 5.43 -1.59
C GLU A 422 10.75 4.11 -1.19
N ILE A 423 10.09 2.97 -1.42
CA ILE A 423 10.69 1.65 -1.14
C ILE A 423 11.86 1.36 -2.09
N GLU A 424 11.72 1.66 -3.38
CA GLU A 424 12.80 1.51 -4.34
C GLU A 424 13.97 2.44 -4.02
N LYS A 425 13.70 3.70 -3.66
CA LYS A 425 14.71 4.68 -3.26
C LYS A 425 15.48 4.25 -2.01
N SER A 426 14.77 3.88 -0.94
CA SER A 426 15.39 3.57 0.36
C SER A 426 16.01 2.17 0.43
N PHE A 427 15.47 1.19 -0.31
CA PHE A 427 15.85 -0.21 -0.17
C PHE A 427 16.28 -0.88 -1.48
N GLY A 428 16.17 -0.20 -2.63
CA GLY A 428 16.42 -0.81 -3.94
C GLY A 428 15.44 -1.94 -4.30
N HIS A 429 14.30 -2.01 -3.61
CA HIS A 429 13.37 -3.13 -3.72
C HIS A 429 12.21 -2.81 -4.65
N VAL A 430 12.00 -3.66 -5.66
CA VAL A 430 10.84 -3.60 -6.56
C VAL A 430 9.99 -4.85 -6.36
N ALA A 431 8.73 -4.65 -5.96
CA ALA A 431 7.86 -5.75 -5.56
C ALA A 431 7.66 -6.79 -6.67
N GLY A 432 7.79 -8.07 -6.31
CA GLY A 432 7.42 -9.20 -7.14
C GLY A 432 8.36 -9.52 -8.31
N LEU A 433 9.53 -8.88 -8.44
CA LEU A 433 10.56 -9.32 -9.40
C LEU A 433 11.13 -10.70 -9.02
N GLU A 434 11.30 -10.92 -7.72
CA GLU A 434 11.74 -12.17 -7.11
C GLU A 434 10.81 -12.52 -5.94
N PRO A 435 10.74 -13.79 -5.50
CA PRO A 435 9.95 -14.22 -4.36
C PRO A 435 10.63 -13.88 -3.01
N VAL A 436 10.88 -12.59 -2.80
CA VAL A 436 11.50 -12.05 -1.56
C VAL A 436 10.51 -11.20 -0.76
N LEU A 437 10.62 -11.26 0.56
CA LEU A 437 9.76 -10.50 1.47
C LEU A 437 9.99 -9.00 1.32
N SER A 438 8.94 -8.20 1.53
CA SER A 438 9.06 -6.74 1.58
C SER A 438 10.08 -6.31 2.64
N PRO A 439 10.97 -5.36 2.35
CA PRO A 439 11.94 -4.87 3.33
C PRO A 439 11.27 -4.22 4.55
N VAL A 440 9.99 -3.83 4.44
CA VAL A 440 9.19 -3.23 5.53
C VAL A 440 8.80 -4.25 6.62
N VAL A 441 8.73 -5.54 6.27
CA VAL A 441 8.41 -6.61 7.24
C VAL A 441 9.65 -7.23 7.87
N THR A 442 10.84 -6.93 7.35
CA THR A 442 12.12 -7.41 7.88
C THR A 442 12.72 -6.45 8.93
N VAL A 443 13.82 -6.86 9.55
CA VAL A 443 14.60 -5.99 10.45
C VAL A 443 15.61 -5.17 9.65
N LEU A 444 16.03 -4.02 10.17
CA LEU A 444 17.08 -3.21 9.57
C LEU A 444 18.41 -3.97 9.58
N SER A 445 18.78 -4.50 8.41
CA SER A 445 20.10 -4.99 8.00
C SER A 445 20.80 -3.90 7.15
N GLY A 446 22.08 -4.07 6.81
CA GLY A 446 22.90 -3.11 6.03
C GLY A 446 22.42 -2.76 4.60
N GLU A 447 21.14 -2.97 4.30
CA GLU A 447 20.43 -2.64 3.06
C GLU A 447 19.88 -1.20 3.05
N TYR A 448 20.00 -0.46 4.16
CA TYR A 448 19.58 0.94 4.21
C TYR A 448 20.60 1.80 3.45
N LYS A 449 20.23 2.28 2.27
CA LYS A 449 20.97 3.35 1.63
C LYS A 449 20.60 4.63 2.37
N GLU A 450 21.52 5.18 3.15
CA GLU A 450 21.36 6.50 3.77
C GLU A 450 20.91 7.50 2.69
N GLY A 451 19.81 8.19 2.96
CA GLY A 451 19.31 9.32 2.18
C GLY A 451 19.60 10.60 2.91
#